data_AF-A0A8T6TL08-F1
#
_entry.id   AF-A0A8T6TL08-F1
#
_cell.length_a   1.000
_cell.length_b   1.000
_cell.length_c   1.000
_cell.angle_alpha   90.00
_cell.angle_beta   90.00
_cell.angle_gamma   90.00
#
_symmetry.space_group_name_H-M   'P 1'
#
loop_
_entity.id
_entity.type
_entity.pdbx_description
1 polymer ?
#
loop_
_entity_poly.entity_id
_entity_poly.type
_entity_poly.pdbx_seq_one_letter_code
_entity_poly.pdbx_strand_id
1 'polypeptide(L)'
;ARPGVAEEAKEKLEERFPGIRIVGTHHGFFGDNEEVIDQINACGPDILLVGLGVPRQELWMMENKDRLTVKLLLGVGGSFDVLSGR
;
A
#
# COMPACT_ATOMS: atom_id res chain seq x y z
N ALA A 1 -1.78 -2.11 -7.45
CA ALA A 1 -3.07 -2.70 -7.91
C ALA A 1 -3.94 -1.65 -8.62
N ARG A 2 -4.98 -2.09 -9.36
CA ARG A 2 -5.96 -1.20 -10.04
C ARG A 2 -6.84 -0.46 -9.02
N PRO A 3 -7.45 0.69 -9.37
CA PRO A 3 -8.44 1.35 -8.50
C PRO A 3 -9.51 0.37 -7.99
N GLY A 4 -9.85 0.44 -6.71
CA GLY A 4 -10.82 -0.42 -6.05
C GLY A 4 -10.24 -1.70 -5.45
N VAL A 5 -9.12 -2.22 -5.97
CA VAL A 5 -8.54 -3.48 -5.47
C VAL A 5 -7.98 -3.35 -4.05
N ALA A 6 -7.34 -2.21 -3.74
CA ALA A 6 -6.79 -1.98 -2.40
C ALA A 6 -7.90 -1.76 -1.37
N GLU A 7 -8.99 -1.10 -1.78
CA GLU A 7 -10.18 -0.86 -0.98
C GLU A 7 -10.92 -2.17 -0.68
N GLU A 8 -11.18 -3.01 -1.70
CA GLU A 8 -11.78 -4.34 -1.52
C GLU A 8 -10.91 -5.24 -0.62
N ALA A 9 -9.58 -5.18 -0.78
CA ALA A 9 -8.66 -5.91 0.08
C ALA A 9 -8.71 -5.41 1.53
N LYS A 10 -8.85 -4.09 1.75
CA LYS A 10 -9.03 -3.50 3.08
C LYS A 10 -10.28 -4.06 3.76
N GLU A 11 -11.44 -4.00 3.11
CA GLU A 11 -12.71 -4.47 3.67
C GLU A 11 -12.61 -5.93 4.14
N LYS A 12 -12.07 -6.80 3.29
CA LYS A 12 -11.88 -8.23 3.61
C LYS A 12 -10.88 -8.47 4.73
N LEU A 13 -9.83 -7.66 4.82
CA LEU A 13 -8.86 -7.76 5.92
C LEU A 13 -9.47 -7.30 7.25
N GLU A 14 -10.28 -6.24 7.24
CA GLU A 14 -10.99 -5.75 8.43
C GLU A 14 -12.03 -6.76 8.93
N GLU A 15 -12.73 -7.46 8.02
CA GLU A 15 -13.62 -8.58 8.37
C GLU A 15 -12.85 -9.77 8.96
N ARG A 16 -11.73 -10.14 8.33
CA ARG A 16 -10.95 -11.34 8.70
C ARG A 16 -10.15 -11.16 9.99
N PHE A 17 -9.70 -9.95 10.28
CA PHE A 17 -8.84 -9.65 11.42
C PHE A 17 -9.44 -8.52 12.26
N PRO A 18 -10.41 -8.83 13.15
CA PRO A 18 -11.03 -7.83 14.00
C PRO A 18 -9.99 -7.05 14.81
N GLY A 19 -10.02 -5.72 14.68
CA GLY A 19 -9.09 -4.81 15.37
C GLY A 19 -7.86 -4.43 14.55
N ILE A 20 -7.67 -4.96 13.34
CA ILE A 20 -6.69 -4.39 12.40
C ILE A 20 -7.06 -2.94 12.07
N ARG A 21 -6.06 -2.06 11.96
CA ARG A 21 -6.26 -0.65 11.61
C ARG A 21 -5.65 -0.36 10.26
N ILE A 22 -6.48 -0.37 9.21
CA ILE A 22 -6.05 0.03 7.86
C ILE A 22 -6.35 1.52 7.67
N VAL A 23 -5.31 2.32 7.91
CA VAL A 23 -5.39 3.80 7.99
C VAL A 23 -5.42 4.51 6.63
N GLY A 24 -5.22 3.78 5.53
CA GLY A 24 -5.28 4.33 4.17
C GLY A 24 -5.12 3.25 3.10
N THR A 25 -5.59 3.54 1.90
CA THR A 25 -5.40 2.74 0.69
C THR A 25 -5.12 3.67 -0.49
N HIS A 26 -4.36 3.19 -1.47
CA HIS A 26 -4.09 3.93 -2.71
C HIS A 26 -3.82 2.94 -3.85
N HIS A 27 -4.28 3.25 -5.07
CA HIS A 27 -3.99 2.43 -6.24
C HIS A 27 -2.55 2.63 -6.76
N GLY A 28 -2.02 1.66 -7.49
CA GLY A 28 -0.63 1.70 -8.00
C GLY A 28 -0.43 2.52 -9.29
N PHE A 29 -1.48 3.21 -9.74
CA PHE A 29 -1.53 3.97 -11.00
C PHE A 29 -1.48 5.48 -10.72
N PHE A 30 -0.37 5.95 -10.17
CA PHE A 30 -0.11 7.37 -9.92
C PHE A 30 1.02 7.87 -10.82
N GLY A 31 0.97 9.16 -11.17
CA GLY A 31 2.03 9.87 -11.91
C GLY A 31 2.96 10.67 -11.01
N ASP A 32 2.47 11.10 -9.85
CA ASP A 32 3.23 11.91 -8.89
C ASP A 32 3.54 11.08 -7.63
N ASN A 33 4.84 10.96 -7.31
CA ASN A 33 5.29 10.28 -6.10
C ASN A 33 5.11 11.15 -4.85
N GLU A 34 5.23 12.47 -4.98
CA GLU A 34 5.19 13.40 -3.85
C GLU A 34 3.81 13.38 -3.20
N GLU A 35 2.75 13.47 -4.02
CA GLU A 35 1.37 13.38 -3.55
C GLU A 35 1.12 12.07 -2.76
N VAL A 36 1.58 10.93 -3.28
CA VAL A 36 1.39 9.62 -2.63
C VAL A 36 2.18 9.52 -1.32
N ILE A 37 3.41 10.03 -1.29
CA ILE A 37 4.24 10.03 -0.08
C ILE A 37 3.62 10.92 1.00
N ASP A 38 3.13 12.10 0.64
CA ASP A 38 2.48 13.02 1.56
C ASP A 38 1.21 12.40 2.16
N GLN A 39 0.40 11.73 1.34
CA GLN A 39 -0.77 10.98 1.82
C GLN A 39 -0.38 9.86 2.78
N ILE A 40 0.65 9.07 2.45
CA ILE A 40 1.14 8.00 3.33
C ILE A 40 1.61 8.58 4.67
N ASN A 41 2.42 9.63 4.64
CA ASN A 41 2.96 10.25 5.86
C ASN A 41 1.84 10.89 6.70
N ALA A 42 0.84 11.52 6.08
CA ALA A 42 -0.33 12.07 6.75
C ALA A 42 -1.20 11.00 7.42
N CYS A 43 -1.34 9.82 6.81
CA CYS A 43 -2.02 8.68 7.40
C CYS A 43 -1.26 8.08 8.59
N GLY A 44 0.07 8.27 8.65
CA GLY A 44 0.95 7.79 9.72
C GLY A 44 0.91 6.28 9.99
N PRO A 45 1.04 5.39 8.97
CA PRO A 45 1.01 3.95 9.20
C PRO A 45 2.32 3.43 9.81
N ASP A 46 2.23 2.40 10.64
CA ASP A 46 3.39 1.65 11.10
C ASP A 46 4.02 0.80 9.98
N ILE A 47 3.16 0.22 9.12
CA ILE A 47 3.55 -0.69 8.04
C ILE A 47 2.92 -0.20 6.73
N LEU A 48 3.74 -0.09 5.68
CA LEU A 48 3.29 0.15 4.31
C LEU A 48 3.45 -1.10 3.46
N LEU A 49 2.34 -1.60 2.92
CA LEU A 49 2.30 -2.73 1.99
C LEU A 49 2.27 -2.19 0.55
N VAL A 50 3.25 -2.57 -0.27
CA VAL A 50 3.45 -2.04 -1.62
C VAL A 50 3.21 -3.13 -2.67
N GLY A 51 2.13 -2.98 -3.45
CA GLY A 51 1.72 -3.89 -4.52
C GLY A 51 1.82 -3.23 -5.90
N LEU A 52 3.03 -2.81 -6.28
CA LEU A 52 3.33 -2.19 -7.58
C LEU A 52 3.85 -3.19 -8.62
N GLY A 53 4.09 -4.44 -8.20
CA GLY A 53 4.69 -5.48 -9.03
C GLY A 53 6.22 -5.39 -9.05
N VAL A 54 6.85 -6.51 -9.43
CA VAL A 54 8.31 -6.61 -9.54
C VAL A 54 8.75 -6.11 -10.93
N PRO A 55 9.82 -5.31 -11.05
CA PRO A 55 10.70 -4.81 -9.98
C PRO A 55 10.30 -3.43 -9.42
N ARG A 56 9.17 -2.87 -9.88
CA ARG A 56 8.77 -1.48 -9.59
C ARG A 56 8.62 -1.21 -8.11
N GLN A 57 8.09 -2.16 -7.34
CA GLN A 57 7.87 -1.98 -5.89
C GLN A 57 9.20 -1.86 -5.14
N GLU A 58 10.20 -2.69 -5.44
CA GLU A 58 11.50 -2.64 -4.78
C GLU A 58 12.21 -1.32 -5.08
N LEU A 59 12.22 -0.92 -6.35
CA LEU A 59 12.84 0.33 -6.79
C LEU A 59 12.16 1.55 -6.14
N TRP A 60 10.82 1.61 -6.21
CA TRP A 60 10.07 2.73 -5.64
C TRP A 60 10.28 2.85 -4.12
N MET A 61 10.27 1.72 -3.39
CA MET A 61 10.54 1.72 -1.95
C MET A 61 11.97 2.16 -1.66
N MET A 62 12.96 1.67 -2.41
CA MET A 62 14.38 2.02 -2.21
C MET A 62 14.67 3.50 -2.50
N GLU A 63 14.04 4.06 -3.53
CA GLU A 63 14.19 5.46 -3.93
C GLU A 63 13.53 6.44 -2.95
N ASN A 64 12.45 6.01 -2.27
CA ASN A 64 11.62 6.91 -1.45
C ASN A 64 11.68 6.60 0.06
N LYS A 65 12.41 5.57 0.49
CA LYS A 65 12.48 5.16 1.91
C LYS A 65 12.82 6.31 2.86
N ASP A 66 13.70 7.23 2.46
CA ASP A 66 14.16 8.32 3.32
C ASP A 66 13.13 9.47 3.41
N ARG A 67 12.11 9.45 2.55
CA ARG A 67 10.98 10.41 2.53
C ARG A 67 9.73 9.86 3.24
N LEU A 68 9.70 8.56 3.52
CA LEU A 68 8.58 7.88 4.15
C LEU A 68 8.80 7.78 5.65
N THR A 69 7.80 8.16 6.45
CA THR A 69 7.89 8.11 7.93
C THR A 69 7.49 6.75 8.52
N VAL A 70 7.30 5.74 7.67
CA VAL A 70 6.81 4.41 8.06
C VAL A 70 7.92 3.56 8.68
N LYS A 71 7.57 2.65 9.59
CA LYS A 71 8.57 1.81 10.29
C LYS A 71 8.97 0.58 9.46
N LEU A 72 8.08 0.10 8.60
CA LEU A 72 8.30 -1.07 7.76
C LEU A 72 7.72 -0.88 6.35
N LEU A 73 8.55 -1.15 5.35
CA LEU A 73 8.18 -1.22 3.94
C LEU A 73 8.15 -2.70 3.52
N LEU A 74 7.04 -3.16 2.95
CA LEU A 74 6.91 -4.56 2.52
C LEU A 74 6.32 -4.65 1.11
N GLY A 75 7.10 -5.20 0.18
CA GLY A 75 6.63 -5.56 -1.14
C GLY A 75 5.74 -6.80 -1.08
N VAL A 76 4.53 -6.71 -1.64
CA VAL A 76 3.54 -7.81 -1.62
C VAL A 76 3.12 -8.28 -3.01
N GLY A 77 3.66 -7.68 -4.08
CA GLY A 77 3.33 -8.07 -5.45
C GLY A 77 1.82 -8.06 -5.71
N GLY A 78 1.30 -9.16 -6.24
CA GLY A 78 -0.13 -9.34 -6.55
C GLY A 78 -1.01 -9.80 -5.38
N SER A 79 -0.52 -9.77 -4.12
CA SER A 79 -1.33 -10.26 -2.98
C SER A 79 -2.65 -9.50 -2.81
N PHE A 80 -2.72 -8.23 -3.18
CA PHE A 80 -3.98 -7.48 -3.11
C PHE A 80 -5.05 -7.99 -4.06
N ASP A 81 -4.67 -8.43 -5.28
CA ASP A 81 -5.63 -9.01 -6.22
C ASP A 81 -6.25 -10.29 -5.61
N VAL A 82 -5.42 -11.18 -5.05
CA VAL A 82 -5.87 -12.40 -4.37
C VAL A 82 -6.77 -12.08 -3.17
N LEU A 83 -6.36 -11.12 -2.32
CA LEU A 83 -7.15 -10.71 -1.15
C LEU A 83 -8.48 -10.07 -1.56
N SER A 84 -8.49 -9.26 -2.62
CA SER A 84 -9.70 -8.66 -3.19
C SER A 84 -10.62 -9.69 -3.86
N GLY A 85 -10.19 -10.94 -4.01
CA GLY A 85 -10.98 -12.02 -4.64
C GLY A 85 -10.96 -11.97 -6.17
N ARG A 86 -9.86 -11.48 -6.75
CA ARG A 86 -9.61 -11.40 -8.19
C ARG A 86 -8.50 -12.37 -8.62
#